data_AF-A0A101Y3F8-F1
#
_entry.id   AF-A0A101Y3F8-F1
#
_cell.length_a   1.000
_cell.length_b   1.000
_cell.length_c   1.000
_cell.angle_alpha   90.00
_cell.angle_beta   90.00
_cell.angle_gamma   90.00
#
_symmetry.space_group_name_H-M   'P 1'
#
loop_
_entity.id
_entity.type
_entity.pdbx_description
1 polymer ?
#
loop_
_entity_poly.entity_id
_entity_poly.type
_entity_poly.pdbx_seq_one_letter_code
_entity_poly.pdbx_strand_id
1 'polypeptide(L)'
;MQVRALKTKDIFPMSRILKKIGLKDVIREAAANMAANAKAANKPEDKKSAAASAQMKLGADIVATLFENLYLAEEETNAFLADLVGLKPEEFAELELTETLGIIDQLKGSKVFASFLKQASQ
;
A
#
# COMPACT_ATOMS: atom_id res chain seq x y z
N MET A 1 -9.89 -12.24 14.40
CA MET A 1 -8.49 -12.51 14.80
C MET A 1 -7.82 -11.22 15.28
N GLN A 2 -6.73 -11.30 16.05
CA GLN A 2 -5.98 -10.12 16.53
C GLN A 2 -4.62 -10.03 15.83
N VAL A 3 -4.33 -8.88 15.21
CA VAL A 3 -3.04 -8.62 14.56
C VAL A 3 -1.96 -8.31 15.59
N ARG A 4 -0.84 -9.04 15.57
CA ARG A 4 0.32 -8.74 16.43
C ARG A 4 0.99 -7.41 16.03
N ALA A 5 1.73 -6.81 16.95
CA ALA A 5 2.55 -5.64 16.64
C ALA A 5 3.61 -5.95 15.55
N LEU A 6 3.81 -4.99 14.65
CA LEU A 6 4.88 -5.04 13.65
C LEU A 6 6.26 -5.04 14.32
N LYS A 7 7.19 -5.80 13.75
CA LYS A 7 8.57 -5.98 14.19
C LYS A 7 9.52 -5.67 13.05
N THR A 8 10.81 -5.45 13.35
CA THR A 8 11.83 -5.16 12.34
C THR A 8 11.90 -6.20 11.22
N LYS A 9 11.64 -7.49 11.53
CA LYS A 9 11.62 -8.57 10.53
C LYS A 9 10.57 -8.36 9.43
N ASP A 10 9.52 -7.60 9.72
CA ASP A 10 8.37 -7.39 8.84
C ASP A 10 8.69 -6.44 7.67
N ILE A 11 9.77 -5.66 7.79
CA ILE A 11 10.27 -4.80 6.71
C ILE A 11 10.60 -5.62 5.45
N PHE A 12 11.14 -6.82 5.62
CA PHE A 12 11.58 -7.66 4.51
C PHE A 12 10.42 -8.19 3.65
N PRO A 13 9.42 -8.92 4.19
CA PRO A 13 8.27 -9.36 3.40
C PRO A 13 7.50 -8.19 2.82
N MET A 14 7.29 -7.10 3.58
CA MET A 14 6.63 -5.90 3.07
C MET A 14 7.35 -5.30 1.87
N SER A 15 8.68 -5.18 1.91
CA SER A 15 9.46 -4.67 0.77
C SER A 15 9.37 -5.57 -0.48
N ARG A 16 9.30 -6.89 -0.30
CA ARG A 16 9.10 -7.83 -1.42
C ARG A 16 7.71 -7.68 -2.03
N ILE A 17 6.67 -7.57 -1.20
CA ILE A 17 5.29 -7.33 -1.64
C ILE A 17 5.22 -6.04 -2.46
N LEU A 18 5.73 -4.93 -1.93
CA LEU A 18 5.74 -3.64 -2.63
C LEU A 18 6.49 -3.71 -3.97
N LYS A 19 7.61 -4.43 -4.00
CA LYS A 19 8.40 -4.65 -5.23
C LYS A 19 7.62 -5.47 -6.26
N LYS A 20 6.99 -6.57 -5.84
CA LYS A 20 6.22 -7.47 -6.72
C LYS A 20 4.97 -6.82 -7.29
N ILE A 21 4.31 -5.98 -6.50
CA ILE A 21 3.13 -5.21 -6.92
C ILE A 21 3.49 -4.08 -7.90
N GLY A 22 4.77 -3.67 -7.95
CA GLY A 22 5.21 -2.58 -8.83
C GLY A 22 4.85 -1.18 -8.31
N LEU A 23 4.54 -1.04 -7.01
CA LEU A 23 4.04 0.22 -6.44
C LEU A 23 5.03 1.39 -6.57
N LYS A 24 6.33 1.07 -6.67
CA LYS A 24 7.40 2.06 -6.85
C LYS A 24 7.24 2.84 -8.15
N ASP A 25 6.83 2.17 -9.23
CA ASP A 25 6.70 2.80 -10.55
C ASP A 25 5.49 3.74 -10.57
N VAL A 26 4.37 3.33 -9.97
CA VAL A 26 3.18 4.17 -9.76
C VAL A 26 3.50 5.43 -8.96
N ILE A 27 4.18 5.27 -7.82
CA ILE A 27 4.53 6.40 -6.94
C ILE A 27 5.50 7.35 -7.66
N ARG A 28 6.46 6.81 -8.42
CA ARG A 28 7.40 7.61 -9.22
C ARG A 28 6.69 8.40 -10.32
N GLU A 29 5.81 7.76 -11.09
CA GLU A 29 5.03 8.41 -12.15
C GLU A 29 4.12 9.50 -11.57
N ALA A 30 3.47 9.23 -10.45
CA ALA A 30 2.64 10.21 -9.77
C ALA A 30 3.45 11.40 -9.24
N ALA A 31 4.64 11.16 -8.67
CA ALA A 31 5.54 12.22 -8.24
C ALA A 31 6.00 13.09 -9.43
N ALA A 32 6.31 12.47 -10.57
CA ALA A 32 6.68 13.20 -11.80
C ALA A 32 5.50 14.05 -12.33
N ASN A 33 4.29 13.49 -12.34
CA ASN A 33 3.07 14.19 -12.76
C ASN A 33 2.71 15.37 -11.84
N MET A 34 2.88 15.22 -10.52
CA MET A 34 2.70 16.31 -9.56
C MET A 34 3.72 17.44 -9.78
N ALA A 35 4.99 17.10 -10.02
CA ALA A 35 6.04 18.08 -10.28
C ALA A 35 5.80 18.84 -11.60
N ALA A 36 5.28 18.17 -12.64
CA ALA A 36 4.90 18.80 -13.90
C ALA A 36 3.70 19.74 -13.75
N ASN A 37 2.64 19.31 -13.06
CA ASN A 37 1.43 20.11 -12.84
C ASN A 37 1.68 21.33 -11.93
N ALA A 38 2.57 21.21 -10.94
CA ALA A 38 2.97 22.34 -10.09
C ALA A 38 3.71 23.44 -10.86
N LYS A 39 4.40 23.10 -11.96
CA LYS A 39 5.07 24.06 -12.85
C LYS A 39 4.12 24.75 -13.83
N ALA A 40 2.94 24.17 -14.10
CA ALA A 40 1.96 24.70 -15.04
C ALA A 40 0.92 25.66 -14.39
N ALA A 41 0.80 25.67 -13.06
CA ALA A 41 -0.20 26.46 -12.35
C ALA A 41 0.31 27.86 -11.95
N ASN A 42 -0.27 28.91 -12.55
CA ASN A 42 0.14 30.32 -12.34
C ASN A 42 -0.58 31.04 -11.18
N LYS A 43 -1.67 30.49 -10.62
CA LYS A 43 -2.39 31.10 -9.48
C LYS A 43 -2.44 30.18 -8.25
N PRO A 44 -2.47 30.72 -7.01
CA PRO A 44 -2.49 29.93 -5.78
C PRO A 44 -3.73 29.03 -5.63
N GLU A 45 -4.87 29.47 -6.14
CA GLU A 45 -6.16 28.77 -6.08
C GLU A 45 -6.17 27.54 -7.00
N ASP A 46 -5.57 27.67 -8.19
CA ASP A 46 -5.38 26.59 -9.16
C ASP A 46 -4.41 25.51 -8.62
N LYS A 47 -3.41 25.91 -7.81
CA LYS A 47 -2.45 24.97 -7.19
C LYS A 47 -3.10 24.03 -6.18
N LYS A 48 -4.08 24.51 -5.40
CA LYS A 48 -4.77 23.68 -4.39
C LYS A 48 -5.72 22.68 -5.05
N SER A 49 -6.41 23.09 -6.11
CA SER A 49 -7.27 22.21 -6.92
C SER A 49 -6.45 21.16 -7.71
N ALA A 50 -5.32 21.57 -8.29
CA ALA A 50 -4.39 20.68 -8.98
C ALA A 50 -3.73 19.66 -8.04
N ALA A 51 -3.40 20.06 -6.81
CA ALA A 51 -2.85 19.13 -5.81
C ALA A 51 -3.88 18.08 -5.36
N ALA A 52 -5.13 18.50 -5.12
CA ALA A 52 -6.20 17.59 -4.71
C ALA A 52 -6.54 16.56 -5.81
N SER A 53 -6.64 17.01 -7.07
CA SER A 53 -6.89 16.12 -8.22
C SER A 53 -5.73 15.16 -8.48
N ALA A 54 -4.48 15.63 -8.38
CA ALA A 54 -3.31 14.76 -8.52
C ALA A 54 -3.23 13.72 -7.40
N GLN A 55 -3.57 14.09 -6.16
CA GLN A 55 -3.62 13.17 -5.03
C GLN A 55 -4.73 12.12 -5.19
N MET A 56 -5.91 12.51 -5.70
CA MET A 56 -7.01 11.58 -6.00
C MET A 56 -6.62 10.60 -7.12
N LYS A 57 -6.00 11.09 -8.20
CA LYS A 57 -5.51 10.25 -9.29
C LYS A 57 -4.44 9.25 -8.81
N LEU A 58 -3.47 9.73 -8.04
CA LEU A 58 -2.44 8.87 -7.44
C LEU A 58 -3.06 7.77 -6.55
N GLY A 59 -4.07 8.13 -5.75
CA GLY A 59 -4.80 7.14 -4.95
C GLY A 59 -5.48 6.08 -5.82
N ALA A 60 -6.12 6.49 -6.92
CA ALA A 60 -6.77 5.58 -7.86
C ALA A 60 -5.76 4.67 -8.58
N ASP A 61 -4.64 5.21 -9.06
CA ASP A 61 -3.59 4.45 -9.77
C ASP A 61 -2.90 3.43 -8.83
N ILE A 62 -2.69 3.79 -7.55
CA ILE A 62 -2.20 2.86 -6.51
C ILE A 62 -3.19 1.72 -6.31
N VAL A 63 -4.48 2.01 -6.18
CA VAL A 63 -5.52 0.98 -5.99
C VAL A 63 -5.63 0.08 -7.22
N ALA A 64 -5.66 0.64 -8.43
CA ALA A 64 -5.70 -0.13 -9.67
C ALA A 64 -4.50 -1.07 -9.79
N THR A 65 -3.29 -0.55 -9.57
CA THR A 65 -2.06 -1.36 -9.61
C THR A 65 -2.05 -2.44 -8.53
N LEU A 66 -2.54 -2.12 -7.33
CA LEU A 66 -2.69 -3.12 -6.27
C LEU A 66 -3.60 -4.27 -6.75
N PHE A 67 -4.77 -3.98 -7.32
CA PHE A 67 -5.69 -5.02 -7.80
C PHE A 67 -5.16 -5.78 -9.01
N GLU A 68 -4.52 -5.10 -9.96
CA GLU A 68 -3.93 -5.71 -11.14
C GLU A 68 -2.77 -6.63 -10.79
N ASN A 69 -1.98 -6.31 -9.76
CA ASN A 69 -0.75 -7.03 -9.44
C ASN A 69 -0.80 -7.80 -8.11
N LEU A 70 -1.95 -7.84 -7.42
CA LEU A 70 -2.06 -8.51 -6.12
C LEU A 70 -1.64 -9.98 -6.19
N TYR A 71 -2.03 -10.66 -7.27
CA TYR A 71 -1.72 -12.07 -7.51
C TYR A 71 -0.20 -12.33 -7.61
N LEU A 72 0.59 -11.35 -8.06
CA LEU A 72 2.06 -11.50 -8.17
C LEU A 72 2.74 -11.66 -6.80
N ALA A 73 2.09 -11.16 -5.75
CA ALA A 73 2.56 -11.16 -4.38
C ALA A 73 1.72 -12.06 -3.46
N GLU A 74 0.91 -12.98 -4.01
CA GLU A 74 0.02 -13.84 -3.23
C GLU A 74 0.76 -14.60 -2.13
N GLU A 75 1.82 -15.34 -2.47
CA GLU A 75 2.60 -16.13 -1.51
C GLU A 75 3.20 -15.27 -0.40
N GLU A 76 3.84 -14.14 -0.73
CA GLU A 76 4.42 -13.25 0.28
C GLU A 76 3.35 -12.55 1.11
N THR A 77 2.20 -12.21 0.52
CA THR A 77 1.09 -11.56 1.20
C THR A 77 0.46 -12.53 2.20
N ASN A 78 0.18 -13.76 1.78
CA ASN A 78 -0.34 -14.80 2.65
C ASN A 78 0.64 -15.11 3.77
N ALA A 79 1.93 -15.30 3.47
CA ALA A 79 2.94 -15.55 4.50
C ALA A 79 3.08 -14.39 5.49
N PHE A 80 3.04 -13.15 5.00
CA PHE A 80 3.11 -11.94 5.84
C PHE A 80 1.91 -11.81 6.76
N LEU A 81 0.69 -11.89 6.21
CA LEU A 81 -0.54 -11.73 6.97
C LEU A 81 -0.75 -12.91 7.93
N ALA A 82 -0.42 -14.14 7.52
CA ALA A 82 -0.45 -15.32 8.38
C ALA A 82 0.44 -15.16 9.62
N ASP A 83 1.69 -14.76 9.43
CA ASP A 83 2.64 -14.53 10.54
C ASP A 83 2.19 -13.38 11.46
N LEU A 84 1.38 -12.44 10.96
CA LEU A 84 0.81 -11.38 11.79
C LEU A 84 -0.33 -11.85 12.70
N VAL A 85 -1.06 -12.89 12.31
CA VAL A 85 -2.16 -13.46 13.11
C VAL A 85 -1.82 -14.80 13.76
N GLY A 86 -0.59 -15.30 13.57
CA GLY A 86 -0.10 -16.54 14.17
C GLY A 86 -0.58 -17.81 13.47
N LEU A 87 -0.88 -17.72 12.18
CA LEU A 87 -1.27 -18.84 11.33
C LEU A 87 -0.12 -19.25 10.39
N LYS A 88 -0.22 -20.45 9.81
CA LYS A 88 0.59 -20.82 8.65
C LYS A 88 0.05 -20.17 7.37
N PRO A 89 0.89 -19.98 6.34
CA PRO A 89 0.45 -19.38 5.07
C PRO A 89 -0.71 -20.13 4.42
N GLU A 90 -0.71 -21.46 4.47
CA GLU A 90 -1.75 -22.31 3.86
C GLU A 90 -3.07 -22.20 4.62
N GLU A 91 -3.02 -22.11 5.96
CA GLU A 91 -4.19 -21.90 6.81
C GLU A 91 -4.80 -20.51 6.59
N PHE A 92 -3.94 -19.51 6.32
CA PHE A 92 -4.38 -18.16 6.03
C PHE A 92 -5.05 -18.04 4.65
N ALA A 93 -4.53 -18.75 3.65
CA ALA A 93 -5.06 -18.71 2.29
C ALA A 93 -6.51 -19.25 2.19
N GLU A 94 -6.88 -20.15 3.09
CA GLU A 94 -8.21 -20.76 3.17
C GLU A 94 -9.19 -19.97 4.06
N LEU A 95 -8.81 -18.80 4.57
CA LEU A 95 -9.70 -17.96 5.36
C LEU A 95 -10.83 -17.36 4.50
N GLU A 96 -11.98 -17.18 5.14
CA GLU A 96 -13.07 -16.42 4.55
C GLU A 96 -12.61 -14.99 4.25
N LEU A 97 -12.99 -14.46 3.08
CA LEU A 97 -12.56 -13.12 2.64
C LEU A 97 -12.88 -12.04 3.69
N THR A 98 -13.98 -12.19 4.42
CA THR A 98 -14.40 -11.26 5.48
C THR A 98 -13.41 -11.22 6.65
N GLU A 99 -12.79 -12.34 6.99
CA GLU A 99 -11.76 -12.40 8.04
C GLU A 99 -10.48 -11.69 7.59
N THR A 100 -10.06 -11.92 6.34
CA THR A 100 -8.91 -11.26 5.72
C THR A 100 -9.11 -9.75 5.64
N LEU A 101 -10.31 -9.29 5.26
CA LEU A 101 -10.65 -7.86 5.26
C LEU A 101 -10.58 -7.25 6.67
N GLY A 102 -11.05 -7.96 7.70
CA GLY A 102 -10.93 -7.51 9.09
C GLY A 102 -9.48 -7.35 9.56
N ILE A 103 -8.58 -8.22 9.11
CA ILE A 103 -7.12 -8.14 9.39
C ILE A 103 -6.52 -6.90 8.70
N ILE A 104 -6.89 -6.67 7.44
CA ILE A 104 -6.46 -5.49 6.68
C ILE A 104 -6.94 -4.20 7.37
N ASP A 105 -8.16 -4.16 7.88
CA ASP A 105 -8.69 -2.97 8.57
C ASP A 105 -7.97 -2.69 9.90
N GLN A 106 -7.59 -3.72 10.66
CA GLN A 106 -6.72 -3.55 11.83
C GLN A 106 -5.35 -3.00 11.46
N LEU A 107 -4.76 -3.45 10.35
CA LEU A 107 -3.48 -2.94 9.85
C LEU A 107 -3.57 -1.48 9.38
N LYS A 108 -4.65 -1.10 8.67
CA LYS A 108 -4.91 0.29 8.28
C LYS A 108 -5.00 1.22 9.49
N GLY A 109 -5.55 0.74 10.61
CA GLY A 109 -5.60 1.47 11.88
C GLY A 109 -4.23 1.65 12.56
N SER A 110 -3.19 0.92 12.14
CA SER A 110 -1.86 0.97 12.75
C SER A 110 -1.05 2.17 12.29
N LYS A 111 -0.72 3.07 13.24
CA LYS A 111 0.18 4.21 12.99
C LYS A 111 1.57 3.79 12.49
N VAL A 112 2.08 2.65 12.96
CA VAL A 112 3.38 2.12 12.55
C VAL A 112 3.32 1.66 11.09
N PHE A 113 2.25 0.95 10.69
CA PHE A 113 2.05 0.51 9.32
C PHE A 113 1.94 1.68 8.35
N ALA A 114 1.14 2.69 8.71
CA ALA A 114 1.02 3.93 7.93
C ALA A 114 2.37 4.66 7.79
N SER A 115 3.16 4.72 8.87
CA SER A 115 4.49 5.33 8.84
C SER A 115 5.45 4.56 7.94
N PHE A 116 5.39 3.22 7.95
CA PHE A 116 6.19 2.38 7.06
C PHE A 116 5.87 2.62 5.59
N LEU A 117 4.58 2.61 5.20
CA LEU A 117 4.18 2.85 3.81
C LEU A 117 4.64 4.23 3.33
N LYS A 118 4.52 5.24 4.19
CA LYS A 118 5.06 6.57 3.92
C LYS A 118 6.57 6.53 3.66
N GLN A 119 7.35 5.86 4.50
CA GLN A 119 8.80 5.75 4.33
C GLN A 119 9.19 4.94 3.07
N ALA A 120 8.44 3.89 2.75
CA ALA A 120 8.69 3.05 1.57
C ALA A 120 8.35 3.76 0.25
N SER A 121 7.56 4.83 0.30
CA SER A 121 7.21 5.68 -0.85
C SER A 121 8.20 6.83 -1.12
N GLN A 122 9.16 7.07 -0.22
CA GLN A 122 10.22 8.08 -0.37
C GLN A 122 11.40 7.54 -1.18
#